data_AF-A0A821H7T9-F1
#
_entry.id   AF-A0A821H7T9-F1
#
_cell.length_a   1.000
_cell.length_b   1.000
_cell.length_c   1.000
_cell.angle_alpha   90.00
_cell.angle_beta   90.00
_cell.angle_gamma   90.00
#
_symmetry.space_group_name_H-M   'P 1'
#
loop_
_entity.id
_entity.type
_entity.pdbx_description
1 polymer ?
#
loop_
_entity_poly.entity_id
_entity_poly.type
_entity_poly.pdbx_seq_one_letter_code
_entity_poly.pdbx_strand_id
1 'polypeptide(L)'
;VLNTTHISRSFVLLINKWITVIERRIEQTEPRIKHLNQIKYLQLLSFNSQITNDINMPGELWHAPEANFYFRINKFFPTIERIFKHERYFNRLTIRAHNGKIMYYLLSNNYQTISY
;
A
#
# COMPACT_ATOMS: atom_id res chain seq x y z
N VAL A 1 27.45 34.42 9.77
CA VAL A 1 26.67 33.27 10.29
C VAL A 1 26.10 32.54 9.09
N LEU A 2 26.61 31.35 8.76
CA LEU A 2 26.01 30.27 7.97
C LEU A 2 27.14 29.26 7.67
N ASN A 3 27.50 28.45 8.67
CA ASN A 3 28.39 27.31 8.46
C ASN A 3 27.60 26.24 7.72
N THR A 4 27.74 26.21 6.39
CA THR A 4 27.34 25.09 5.56
C THR A 4 28.06 23.84 6.04
N THR A 5 27.31 22.89 6.56
CA THR A 5 27.79 21.59 7.02
C THR A 5 28.49 20.89 5.86
N HIS A 6 29.81 20.81 5.92
CA HIS A 6 30.61 20.06 4.97
C HIS A 6 30.36 18.57 5.23
N ILE A 7 29.26 18.03 4.69
CA ILE A 7 28.97 16.60 4.79
C ILE A 7 30.16 15.88 4.17
N SER A 8 30.87 15.11 5.00
CA SER A 8 32.05 14.39 4.57
C SER A 8 31.69 13.47 3.40
N ARG A 9 32.49 13.51 2.33
CA ARG A 9 32.36 12.60 1.19
C ARG A 9 32.37 11.13 1.64
N SER A 10 33.13 10.81 2.69
CA SER A 10 33.16 9.45 3.26
C SER A 10 31.83 9.04 3.89
N PHE A 11 31.10 9.98 4.50
CA PHE A 11 29.79 9.72 5.08
C PHE A 11 28.75 9.40 3.99
N VAL A 12 28.73 10.18 2.91
CA VAL A 12 27.84 9.93 1.77
C VAL A 12 28.09 8.55 1.15
N LEU A 13 29.36 8.17 0.97
CA LEU A 13 29.73 6.86 0.44
C LEU A 13 29.29 5.72 1.36
N LEU A 14 29.40 5.89 2.68
CA LEU A 14 28.94 4.92 3.66
C LEU A 14 27.42 4.73 3.57
N ILE A 15 26.66 5.84 3.53
CA ILE A 15 25.19 5.81 3.42
C ILE A 15 24.75 5.11 2.14
N ASN A 16 25.34 5.45 0.99
CA ASN A 16 25.01 4.82 -0.29
C ASN A 16 25.31 3.31 -0.28
N LYS A 17 26.41 2.90 0.36
CA LYS A 17 26.72 1.47 0.54
C LYS A 17 25.64 0.77 1.36
N TRP A 18 25.19 1.37 2.46
CA TRP A 18 24.12 0.82 3.30
C TRP A 18 22.78 0.74 2.58
N ILE A 19 22.41 1.78 1.82
CA ILE A 19 21.19 1.79 0.99
C ILE A 19 21.22 0.59 0.03
N THR A 20 22.32 0.43 -0.72
CA THR A 20 22.48 -0.68 -1.68
C THR A 20 22.36 -2.06 -1.03
N VAL A 21 22.95 -2.24 0.16
CA VAL A 21 22.86 -3.50 0.90
C VAL A 21 21.44 -3.78 1.38
N ILE A 22 20.75 -2.75 1.87
CA ILE A 22 19.37 -2.86 2.35
C ILE A 22 18.43 -3.18 1.19
N GLU A 23 18.53 -2.47 0.07
CA GLU A 23 17.72 -2.69 -1.14
C GLU A 23 17.87 -4.13 -1.65
N ARG A 24 19.12 -4.59 -1.80
CA ARG A 24 19.41 -5.96 -2.24
C ARG A 24 18.83 -6.99 -1.28
N ARG A 25 18.91 -6.75 0.03
CA ARG A 25 18.35 -7.66 1.03
C ARG A 25 16.82 -7.70 0.97
N ILE A 26 16.17 -6.56 0.75
CA ILE A 26 14.71 -6.48 0.56
C ILE A 26 14.27 -7.26 -0.67
N GLU A 27 14.98 -7.11 -1.79
CA GLU A 27 14.71 -7.86 -3.03
C GLU A 27 14.85 -9.37 -2.85
N GLN A 28 15.85 -9.82 -2.10
CA GLN A 28 16.09 -11.25 -1.82
C GLN A 28 15.11 -11.85 -0.81
N THR A 29 14.74 -11.08 0.22
CA THR A 29 13.98 -11.62 1.37
C THR A 29 12.48 -11.56 1.15
N GLU A 30 12.00 -10.52 0.48
CA GLU A 30 10.56 -10.33 0.30
C GLU A 30 10.15 -10.57 -1.16
N PRO A 31 9.13 -11.41 -1.41
CA PRO A 31 8.66 -11.65 -2.75
C PRO A 31 7.93 -10.40 -3.27
N ARG A 32 8.04 -10.17 -4.58
CA ARG A 32 7.31 -9.08 -5.27
C ARG A 32 5.80 -9.24 -5.17
N ILE A 33 5.32 -10.47 -5.04
CA ILE A 33 3.90 -10.80 -4.86
C ILE A 33 3.78 -11.60 -3.56
N LYS A 34 2.97 -11.11 -2.63
CA LYS A 34 2.65 -11.77 -1.37
C LYS A 34 1.21 -12.26 -1.44
N HIS A 35 0.96 -13.53 -1.14
CA HIS A 35 -0.39 -14.06 -1.04
C HIS A 35 -1.00 -13.69 0.33
N LEU A 36 -2.29 -13.34 0.36
CA LEU A 36 -3.06 -13.01 1.56
C LEU A 36 -3.48 -14.26 2.36
N ASN A 37 -2.70 -15.34 2.30
CA ASN A 37 -3.01 -16.62 2.92
C ASN A 37 -2.71 -16.68 4.43
N GLN A 38 -2.29 -15.57 5.03
CA GLN A 38 -2.09 -15.46 6.47
C GLN A 38 -3.43 -15.28 7.19
N ILE A 39 -3.59 -15.89 8.37
CA ILE A 39 -4.79 -15.81 9.23
C ILE A 39 -5.30 -14.37 9.37
N LYS A 40 -4.39 -13.39 9.42
CA LYS A 40 -4.68 -11.95 9.53
C LYS A 40 -5.55 -11.40 8.40
N TYR A 41 -5.49 -11.97 7.19
CA TYR A 41 -6.17 -11.44 6.00
C TYR A 41 -7.30 -12.33 5.47
N LEU A 42 -7.60 -13.44 6.14
CA LEU A 42 -8.69 -14.34 5.76
C LEU A 42 -10.04 -13.60 5.69
N GLN A 43 -10.26 -12.63 6.58
CA GLN A 43 -11.46 -11.78 6.59
C GLN A 43 -11.63 -10.96 5.30
N LEU A 44 -10.53 -10.52 4.68
CA LEU A 44 -10.60 -9.80 3.40
C LEU A 44 -10.95 -10.74 2.24
N LEU A 45 -10.50 -12.00 2.32
CA LEU A 45 -10.78 -13.01 1.30
C LEU A 45 -12.21 -13.53 1.38
N SER A 46 -12.78 -13.63 2.59
CA SER A 46 -14.17 -14.02 2.84
C SER A 46 -15.16 -12.85 2.79
N PHE A 47 -14.70 -11.66 2.39
CA PHE A 47 -15.51 -10.43 2.38
C PHE A 47 -16.86 -10.61 1.67
N ASN A 48 -16.84 -11.23 0.49
CA ASN A 48 -18.03 -11.43 -0.34
C ASN A 48 -19.09 -12.34 0.27
N SER A 49 -18.67 -13.32 1.07
CA SER A 49 -19.58 -14.33 1.63
C SER A 49 -20.13 -13.93 2.99
N GLN A 50 -19.47 -13.00 3.69
CA GLN A 50 -19.80 -12.64 5.07
C GLN A 50 -20.57 -11.32 5.19
N ILE A 51 -20.53 -10.47 4.17
CA ILE A 51 -21.09 -9.12 4.28
C ILE A 51 -22.45 -9.05 3.60
N THR A 52 -23.44 -8.67 4.39
CA THR A 52 -24.82 -8.40 3.97
C THR A 52 -25.05 -6.94 3.57
N ASN A 53 -24.12 -6.05 3.91
CA ASN A 53 -24.23 -4.61 3.67
C ASN A 53 -23.25 -4.11 2.61
N ASP A 54 -23.74 -3.27 1.73
CA ASP A 54 -22.99 -2.64 0.66
C ASP A 54 -21.90 -1.67 1.19
N ILE A 55 -20.64 -2.10 1.20
CA ILE A 55 -19.51 -1.24 1.60
C ILE A 55 -18.98 -0.48 0.38
N ASN A 56 -18.92 0.85 0.49
CA ASN A 56 -18.38 1.72 -0.54
C ASN A 56 -16.84 1.64 -0.63
N MET A 57 -16.30 1.92 -1.82
CA MET A 57 -14.86 2.01 -2.04
C MET A 57 -14.26 3.19 -1.27
N PRO A 58 -13.10 3.01 -0.63
CA PRO A 58 -12.44 4.09 0.07
C PRO A 58 -11.99 5.18 -0.91
N GLY A 59 -12.16 6.44 -0.50
CA GLY A 59 -11.76 7.63 -1.25
C GLY A 59 -12.83 8.23 -2.18
N GLU A 60 -13.93 7.52 -2.46
CA GLU A 60 -14.93 8.00 -3.43
C GLU A 60 -15.82 9.13 -2.91
N LEU A 61 -16.14 9.12 -1.62
CA LEU A 61 -16.97 10.16 -1.00
C LEU A 61 -16.31 11.55 -1.05
N TRP A 62 -14.98 11.62 -1.18
CA TRP A 62 -14.28 12.89 -1.34
C TRP A 62 -14.43 13.51 -2.72
N HIS A 63 -14.67 12.71 -3.76
CA HIS A 63 -14.65 13.18 -5.14
C HIS A 63 -16.03 13.55 -5.69
N ALA A 64 -17.10 12.92 -5.21
CA ALA A 64 -18.45 13.20 -5.71
C ALA A 64 -19.54 12.86 -4.68
N PRO A 65 -19.74 13.69 -3.64
CA PRO A 65 -20.72 13.45 -2.57
C PRO A 65 -22.19 13.42 -3.04
N GLU A 66 -22.47 13.96 -4.24
CA GLU A 66 -23.83 14.01 -4.81
C GLU A 66 -24.06 12.99 -5.94
N ALA A 67 -23.03 12.24 -6.34
CA ALA A 67 -23.19 11.21 -7.35
C ALA A 67 -23.76 9.95 -6.69
N ASN A 68 -25.01 9.61 -6.98
CA ASN A 68 -25.66 8.36 -6.56
C ASN A 68 -25.01 7.06 -7.14
N PHE A 69 -23.77 7.15 -7.61
CA PHE A 69 -23.00 6.09 -8.27
C PHE A 69 -21.70 5.83 -7.52
N TYR A 70 -21.81 5.30 -6.31
CA TYR A 70 -20.65 4.84 -5.55
C TYR A 70 -20.26 3.42 -5.98
N PHE A 71 -18.98 3.20 -6.25
CA PHE A 71 -18.45 1.86 -6.45
C PHE A 71 -18.37 1.16 -5.11
N ARG A 72 -19.19 0.14 -4.95
CA ARG A 72 -19.12 -0.80 -3.82
C ARG A 72 -18.00 -1.81 -3.99
N ILE A 73 -17.37 -2.19 -2.89
CA ILE A 73 -16.41 -3.28 -2.84
C ILE A 73 -17.14 -4.58 -3.17
N ASN A 74 -16.71 -5.24 -4.24
CA ASN A 74 -17.15 -6.59 -4.55
C ASN A 74 -16.23 -7.58 -3.87
N LYS A 75 -14.92 -7.57 -4.16
CA LYS A 75 -13.96 -8.51 -3.57
C LYS A 75 -12.56 -7.95 -3.47
N PHE A 76 -11.79 -8.51 -2.53
CA PHE A 76 -10.35 -8.33 -2.47
C PHE A 76 -9.65 -9.39 -3.31
N PHE A 77 -8.55 -9.00 -3.96
CA PHE A 77 -7.68 -9.98 -4.62
C PHE A 77 -6.80 -10.67 -3.58
N PRO A 78 -6.44 -11.94 -3.82
CA PRO A 78 -5.66 -12.73 -2.86
C PRO A 78 -4.17 -12.37 -2.82
N THR A 79 -3.76 -11.32 -3.52
CA THR A 79 -2.36 -10.92 -3.67
C THR A 79 -2.16 -9.45 -3.33
N ILE A 80 -1.06 -9.18 -2.64
CA ILE A 80 -0.48 -7.85 -2.47
C ILE A 80 0.79 -7.80 -3.30
N GLU A 81 0.94 -6.74 -4.07
CA GLU A 81 2.13 -6.53 -4.88
C GLU A 81 3.04 -5.48 -4.25
N ARG A 82 4.32 -5.79 -4.11
CA ARG A 82 5.33 -4.78 -3.78
C ARG A 82 5.65 -3.97 -5.02
N ILE A 83 5.51 -2.66 -4.92
CA ILE A 83 5.88 -1.70 -5.96
C ILE A 83 6.95 -0.75 -5.45
N PHE A 84 7.83 -0.29 -6.32
CA PHE A 84 8.79 0.77 -6.03
C PHE A 84 8.37 2.04 -6.78
N LYS A 85 8.10 3.12 -6.05
CA LYS A 85 7.69 4.41 -6.61
C LYS A 85 8.23 5.53 -5.74
N HIS A 86 8.65 6.65 -6.31
CA HIS A 86 9.18 7.80 -5.56
C HIS A 86 10.23 7.39 -4.50
N GLU A 87 11.20 6.55 -4.91
CA GLU A 87 12.30 6.08 -4.05
C GLU A 87 11.86 5.29 -2.81
N ARG A 88 10.63 4.77 -2.80
CA ARG A 88 10.08 4.01 -1.68
C ARG A 88 9.36 2.75 -2.16
N TYR A 89 9.48 1.70 -1.36
CA TYR A 89 8.69 0.49 -1.54
C TYR A 89 7.32 0.64 -0.89
N PHE A 90 6.27 0.31 -1.63
CA PHE A 90 4.89 0.27 -1.17
C PHE A 90 4.29 -1.10 -1.41
N ASN A 91 3.30 -1.45 -0.61
CA ASN A 91 2.45 -2.61 -0.87
C ASN A 91 1.19 -2.12 -1.59
N ARG A 92 0.82 -2.77 -2.69
CA ARG A 92 -0.35 -2.45 -3.49
C ARG A 92 -1.40 -3.54 -3.30
N LEU A 93 -2.57 -3.14 -2.81
CA LEU A 93 -3.75 -3.97 -2.69
C LEU A 93 -4.65 -3.74 -3.88
N THR A 94 -5.16 -4.82 -4.46
CA THR A 94 -6.11 -4.77 -5.57
C THR A 94 -7.50 -5.12 -5.08
N ILE A 95 -8.47 -4.27 -5.38
CA ILE A 95 -9.87 -4.45 -4.99
C ILE A 95 -10.74 -4.38 -6.25
N ARG A 96 -11.68 -5.30 -6.38
CA ARG A 96 -12.68 -5.29 -7.45
C ARG A 96 -13.95 -4.62 -6.94
N ALA A 97 -14.49 -3.71 -7.73
CA ALA A 97 -15.80 -3.10 -7.51
C ALA A 97 -16.95 -3.97 -8.03
N HIS A 98 -18.17 -3.67 -7.59
CA HIS A 98 -19.40 -4.38 -8.02
C HIS A 98 -19.67 -4.29 -9.53
N ASN A 99 -19.29 -3.18 -10.18
CA ASN A 99 -19.38 -3.02 -11.63
C ASN A 99 -18.23 -3.72 -12.42
N GLY A 100 -17.37 -4.46 -11.73
CA GLY A 100 -16.22 -5.15 -12.32
C GLY A 100 -14.95 -4.31 -12.45
N LYS A 101 -15.00 -2.99 -12.19
CA LYS A 101 -13.81 -2.12 -12.23
C LYS A 101 -12.78 -2.58 -11.19
N ILE A 102 -11.50 -2.56 -11.58
CA ILE A 102 -10.39 -2.91 -10.69
C ILE A 102 -9.75 -1.62 -10.21
N MET A 103 -9.62 -1.49 -8.88
CA MET A 103 -9.02 -0.35 -8.21
C MET A 103 -7.77 -0.78 -7.45
N TYR A 104 -6.75 0.07 -7.47
CA TYR A 104 -5.46 -0.18 -6.83
C TYR A 104 -5.23 0.78 -5.68
N TYR A 105 -4.92 0.24 -4.51
CA TYR A 105 -4.68 1.01 -3.29
C TYR A 105 -3.25 0.81 -2.80
N LEU A 106 -2.58 1.90 -2.47
CA LEU A 106 -1.26 1.86 -1.83
C LEU A 106 -1.44 1.75 -0.32
N LEU A 107 -0.93 0.67 0.24
CA LEU A 107 -0.83 0.46 1.67
C LEU A 107 0.42 1.19 2.16
N SER A 108 0.21 2.26 2.92
CA SER A 108 1.26 2.95 3.66
C SER A 108 1.23 2.47 5.11
N ASN A 109 2.37 1.98 5.61
CA ASN A 109 2.48 1.53 7.00
C ASN A 109 2.67 2.69 8.00
N ASN A 110 2.65 3.94 7.53
CA ASN A 110 2.75 5.12 8.40
C ASN A 110 1.38 5.40 9.04
N TYR A 111 0.91 4.50 9.90
CA TYR A 111 -0.24 4.78 10.75
C TYR A 111 0.19 5.81 11.81
N GLN A 112 0.07 7.10 11.49
CA GLN A 112 -0.33 8.04 12.54
C GLN A 112 -1.80 7.73 12.78
N THR A 113 -2.10 7.07 13.90
CA THR A 113 -3.48 6.88 14.35
C THR A 113 -4.09 8.26 14.52
N ILE A 114 -4.86 8.73 13.54
CA ILE A 114 -5.68 9.92 13.69
C ILE A 114 -6.89 9.47 14.51
N SER A 115 -6.78 9.63 15.83
CA SER A 115 -7.92 9.59 16.73
C SER A 115 -8.77 10.84 16.47
N TYR A 116 -10.01 10.65 16.04
CA TYR A 116 -11.07 11.66 16.09
C TYR A 116 -11.69 11.70 17.48
#